data_AF-A0A9D7ARD1-F1
#
_entry.id   AF-A0A9D7ARD1-F1
#
_cell.length_a   1.000
_cell.length_b   1.000
_cell.length_c   1.000
_cell.angle_alpha   90.00
_cell.angle_beta   90.00
_cell.angle_gamma   90.00
#
_symmetry.space_group_name_H-M   'P 1'
#
loop_
_entity.id
_entity.type
_entity.pdbx_description
1 polymer ?
#
loop_
_entity_poly.entity_id
_entity_poly.type
_entity_poly.pdbx_seq_one_letter_code
_entity_poly.pdbx_strand_id
1 'polypeptide(L)'
;MTSHKNRSPWTLLSQRRVRALALMLLVATAHGAVAFESGQPAEQWRIGPPHPTSLGSAGVPKPKAAALTGQVVHLGGTTVKAPHPLACDGAQYEYTLTPAEGLFQGTLAPPAERSARQLGVRVLPLLSLRVTCDGGVFDYHLLSPDQALLGLDGTVWRLQRRAAESSPEAALRDLLYVHLVHDMGFNRASVARKRSHLSPALARAIAAYFARPQPADTVPAINGDPFTDTQEYPTRFVIGRGVIDGESAQVPVNLGEAKQARVVHAVLRRVGGRWRVDDLRYDDGRSLRRLLQPQ
;
A
#
# COMPACT_ATOMS: atom_id res chain seq x y z
N MET A 1 -0.86 -52.36 -97.64
CA MET A 1 0.49 -52.98 -97.64
C MET A 1 1.14 -52.67 -96.30
N THR A 2 1.49 -53.72 -95.54
CA THR A 2 2.64 -53.87 -94.61
C THR A 2 3.09 -52.66 -93.77
N SER A 3 3.42 -52.69 -92.47
CA SER A 3 3.77 -53.76 -91.53
C SER A 3 4.42 -53.08 -90.30
N HIS A 4 4.15 -53.56 -89.07
CA HIS A 4 5.03 -53.57 -87.86
C HIS A 4 5.66 -52.26 -87.32
N LYS A 5 6.04 -52.04 -86.04
CA LYS A 5 6.20 -52.76 -84.77
C LYS A 5 6.38 -51.63 -83.70
N ASN A 6 5.65 -51.61 -82.58
CA ASN A 6 6.00 -52.21 -81.27
C ASN A 6 7.16 -51.53 -80.51
N ARG A 7 6.87 -50.87 -79.37
CA ARG A 7 7.42 -51.11 -78.01
C ARG A 7 7.11 -49.96 -77.01
N SER A 8 6.51 -50.34 -75.88
CA SER A 8 6.56 -49.67 -74.55
C SER A 8 7.73 -50.33 -73.75
N PRO A 9 8.06 -50.04 -72.46
CA PRO A 9 7.47 -49.16 -71.42
C PRO A 9 8.53 -48.37 -70.58
N TRP A 10 8.22 -48.02 -69.30
CA TRP A 10 9.03 -47.33 -68.24
C TRP A 10 8.90 -45.78 -68.25
N THR A 11 8.52 -45.02 -67.20
CA THR A 11 8.37 -45.26 -65.75
C THR A 11 7.57 -44.10 -65.10
N LEU A 12 6.59 -44.45 -64.25
CA LEU A 12 6.06 -43.81 -63.01
C LEU A 12 6.24 -42.28 -62.80
N LEU A 13 5.15 -41.50 -62.80
CA LEU A 13 4.39 -41.05 -61.61
C LEU A 13 5.23 -40.48 -60.45
N SER A 14 5.13 -39.17 -60.22
CA SER A 14 5.26 -38.60 -58.87
C SER A 14 4.03 -37.77 -58.51
N GLN A 15 3.40 -38.21 -57.42
CA GLN A 15 2.29 -37.59 -56.71
C GLN A 15 2.79 -36.33 -55.98
N ARG A 16 1.92 -35.36 -55.73
CA ARG A 16 1.84 -34.75 -54.39
C ARG A 16 0.48 -34.15 -54.10
N ARG A 17 -0.11 -34.73 -53.05
CA ARG A 17 -1.41 -34.45 -52.46
C ARG A 17 -1.39 -33.11 -51.74
N VAL A 18 -2.46 -32.34 -51.91
CA VAL A 18 -2.78 -31.16 -51.09
C VAL A 18 -3.13 -31.62 -49.68
N ARG A 19 -2.41 -31.12 -48.67
CA ARG A 19 -2.82 -31.21 -47.26
C ARG A 19 -3.16 -29.79 -46.79
N ALA A 20 -4.44 -29.53 -46.59
CA ALA A 20 -4.91 -28.36 -45.87
C ALA A 20 -4.61 -28.55 -44.38
N LEU A 21 -3.85 -27.63 -43.79
CA LEU A 21 -3.61 -27.56 -42.36
C LEU A 21 -4.53 -26.46 -41.79
N ALA A 22 -5.57 -26.85 -41.07
CA ALA A 22 -6.42 -25.93 -40.32
C ALA A 22 -5.66 -25.52 -39.04
N LEU A 23 -5.25 -24.26 -38.98
CA LEU A 23 -4.63 -23.66 -37.80
C LEU A 23 -5.75 -23.16 -36.87
N MET A 24 -6.17 -23.97 -35.90
CA MET A 24 -6.95 -23.48 -34.77
C MET A 24 -6.02 -22.66 -33.86
N LEU A 25 -6.13 -21.33 -33.93
CA LEU A 25 -5.60 -20.46 -32.87
C LEU A 25 -6.50 -20.61 -31.63
N LEU A 26 -6.02 -21.36 -30.64
CA LEU A 26 -6.47 -21.23 -29.27
C LEU A 26 -6.02 -19.85 -28.76
N VAL A 27 -6.93 -18.88 -28.72
CA VAL A 27 -6.76 -17.66 -27.94
C VAL A 27 -7.01 -18.04 -26.48
N ALA A 28 -5.96 -18.47 -25.79
CA ALA A 28 -5.98 -18.54 -24.34
C ALA A 28 -5.97 -17.10 -23.80
N THR A 29 -7.12 -16.60 -23.35
CA THR A 29 -7.20 -15.37 -22.56
C THR A 29 -6.59 -15.64 -21.20
N ALA A 30 -5.26 -15.58 -21.12
CA ALA A 30 -4.55 -15.42 -19.87
C ALA A 30 -5.06 -14.12 -19.24
N HIS A 31 -5.95 -14.23 -18.25
CA HIS A 31 -6.14 -13.18 -17.26
C HIS A 31 -4.84 -13.19 -16.45
N GLY A 32 -3.81 -12.56 -17.01
CA GLY A 32 -2.53 -12.40 -16.33
C GLY A 32 -2.83 -11.73 -15.00
N ALA A 33 -2.43 -12.37 -13.91
CA ALA A 33 -2.29 -11.70 -12.64
C ALA A 33 -1.42 -10.47 -12.92
N VAL A 34 -2.04 -9.29 -12.97
CA VAL A 34 -1.30 -8.05 -13.08
C VAL A 34 -0.44 -8.02 -11.83
N ALA A 35 0.88 -8.13 -12.01
CA ALA A 35 1.80 -8.13 -10.89
C ALA A 35 1.51 -6.89 -10.04
N PHE A 36 1.26 -7.10 -8.75
CA PHE A 36 1.05 -5.99 -7.83
C PHE A 36 2.32 -5.14 -7.81
N GLU A 37 2.26 -3.96 -8.41
CA GLU A 37 3.37 -3.02 -8.45
C GLU A 37 3.23 -2.03 -7.30
N SER A 38 4.25 -1.88 -6.47
CA SER A 38 4.22 -0.94 -5.35
C SER A 38 4.04 0.49 -5.86
N GLY A 39 3.07 1.19 -5.28
CA GLY A 39 2.74 2.58 -5.56
C GLY A 39 3.07 3.46 -4.36
N GLN A 40 4.29 3.32 -3.81
CA GLN A 40 4.71 4.19 -2.71
C GLN A 40 4.53 5.65 -3.15
N PRO A 41 3.77 6.46 -2.38
CA PRO A 41 3.63 7.87 -2.68
C PRO A 41 5.00 8.55 -2.74
N ALA A 42 5.20 9.39 -3.76
CA ALA A 42 6.40 10.21 -3.84
C ALA A 42 6.40 11.20 -2.68
N GLU A 43 7.37 11.06 -1.77
CA GLU A 43 7.41 11.84 -0.53
C GLU A 43 8.77 12.47 -0.30
N GLN A 44 8.75 13.61 0.38
CA GLN A 44 9.95 14.33 0.78
C GLN A 44 9.89 14.60 2.26
N TRP A 45 10.92 14.17 2.99
CA TRP A 45 11.01 14.30 4.43
C TRP A 45 12.26 15.09 4.80
N ARG A 46 12.07 16.26 5.41
CA ARG A 46 13.18 17.07 5.90
C ARG A 46 13.60 16.56 7.27
N ILE A 47 14.88 16.24 7.41
CA ILE A 47 15.51 15.81 8.67
C ILE A 47 15.68 17.04 9.56
N GLY A 48 15.14 16.98 10.78
CA GLY A 48 15.27 18.00 11.81
C GLY A 48 16.54 17.86 12.64
N PRO A 49 16.63 18.60 13.76
CA PRO A 49 17.67 18.35 14.75
C PRO A 49 17.49 16.95 15.38
N PRO A 50 18.58 16.34 15.87
CA PRO A 50 18.50 15.08 16.61
C PRO A 50 17.67 15.26 17.89
N HIS A 51 16.93 14.22 18.26
CA HIS A 51 16.28 14.17 19.56
C HIS A 51 17.34 14.11 20.67
N PRO A 52 17.14 14.80 21.81
CA PRO A 52 18.08 14.75 22.93
C PRO A 52 18.30 13.34 23.50
N THR A 53 17.33 12.45 23.30
CA THR A 53 17.38 11.05 23.73
C THR A 53 18.24 10.23 22.78
N SER A 54 19.26 9.54 23.31
CA SER A 54 20.00 8.52 22.57
C SER A 54 19.35 7.15 22.69
N LEU A 55 19.49 6.35 21.63
CA LEU A 55 19.13 4.93 21.62
C LEU A 55 20.33 4.10 22.09
N GLY A 56 20.06 3.03 22.84
CA GLY A 56 21.06 2.02 23.20
C GLY A 56 22.20 2.46 24.13
N SER A 57 23.14 1.54 24.35
CA SER A 57 24.28 1.63 25.25
C SER A 57 25.41 2.53 24.71
N ALA A 58 26.15 3.19 25.61
CA ALA A 58 27.28 4.04 25.27
C ALA A 58 28.32 3.33 24.38
N GLY A 59 28.74 3.96 23.27
CA GLY A 59 29.87 3.47 22.46
C GLY A 59 29.69 3.53 20.93
N VAL A 60 28.46 3.68 20.41
CA VAL A 60 28.24 3.85 18.97
C VAL A 60 28.64 5.27 18.55
N PRO A 61 29.51 5.46 17.53
CA PRO A 61 29.80 6.78 17.00
C PRO A 61 28.52 7.46 16.55
N LYS A 62 28.16 8.59 17.18
CA LYS A 62 26.98 9.36 16.78
C LYS A 62 27.26 10.09 15.47
N PRO A 63 26.30 10.18 14.54
CA PRO A 63 26.47 11.01 13.36
C PRO A 63 26.72 12.45 13.79
N LYS A 64 27.57 13.17 13.05
CA LYS A 64 27.71 14.61 13.28
C LYS A 64 26.37 15.27 12.96
N ALA A 65 25.72 15.88 13.97
CA ALA A 65 24.39 16.47 13.83
C ALA A 65 24.25 17.39 12.61
N ALA A 66 25.27 18.22 12.37
CA ALA A 66 25.34 19.16 11.25
C ALA A 66 25.34 18.48 9.85
N ALA A 67 25.67 17.20 9.74
CA ALA A 67 25.70 16.49 8.46
C ALA A 67 24.31 16.12 7.94
N LEU A 68 23.34 15.89 8.82
CA LEU A 68 22.01 15.40 8.45
C LEU A 68 20.89 16.42 8.69
N THR A 69 20.99 17.30 9.69
CA THR A 69 19.96 18.30 9.94
C THR A 69 19.77 19.22 8.73
N GLY A 70 18.52 19.40 8.30
CA GLY A 70 18.12 20.19 7.14
C GLY A 70 18.11 19.41 5.83
N GLN A 71 18.76 18.25 5.75
CA GLN A 71 18.76 17.39 4.56
C GLN A 71 17.37 16.81 4.30
N VAL A 72 17.14 16.38 3.05
CA VAL A 72 15.85 15.84 2.62
C VAL A 72 16.02 14.41 2.14
N VAL A 73 15.16 13.53 2.65
CA VAL A 73 14.96 12.17 2.14
C VAL A 73 13.84 12.21 1.12
N HIS A 74 14.14 11.80 -0.12
CA HIS A 74 13.17 11.66 -1.19
C HIS A 74 12.85 10.18 -1.39
N LEU A 75 11.63 9.78 -1.07
CA LEU A 75 11.12 8.42 -1.32
C LEU A 75 10.51 8.39 -2.72
N GLY A 76 11.15 7.67 -3.64
CA GLY A 76 10.66 7.42 -5.00
C GLY A 76 10.05 6.03 -5.14
N GLY A 77 9.64 5.65 -6.36
CA GLY A 77 8.99 4.35 -6.60
C GLY A 77 9.86 3.14 -6.23
N THR A 78 11.14 3.16 -6.58
CA THR A 78 12.11 2.07 -6.32
C THR A 78 13.48 2.58 -5.87
N THR A 79 13.59 3.87 -5.54
CA THR A 79 14.86 4.50 -5.13
C THR A 79 14.59 5.46 -3.98
N VAL A 80 15.58 5.62 -3.11
CA VAL A 80 15.60 6.64 -2.07
C VAL A 80 16.79 7.55 -2.35
N LYS A 81 16.52 8.84 -2.56
CA LYS A 81 17.57 9.86 -2.68
C LYS A 81 17.69 10.59 -1.35
N ALA A 82 18.81 10.41 -0.67
CA ALA A 82 19.07 10.98 0.65
C ALA A 82 20.59 11.06 0.92
N PRO A 83 21.05 11.70 2.00
CA PRO A 83 22.42 11.54 2.46
C PRO A 83 22.72 10.09 2.85
N HIS A 84 23.97 9.66 2.68
CA HIS A 84 24.43 8.37 3.21
C HIS A 84 24.19 8.30 4.73
N PRO A 85 23.73 7.16 5.28
CA PRO A 85 23.49 5.86 4.62
C PRO A 85 22.07 5.65 4.09
N LEU A 86 21.22 6.68 4.07
CA LEU A 86 19.79 6.54 3.74
C LEU A 86 19.51 6.45 2.23
N ALA A 87 20.45 6.84 1.37
CA ALA A 87 20.32 6.66 -0.07
C ALA A 87 20.46 5.19 -0.47
N CYS A 88 19.56 4.71 -1.31
CA CYS A 88 19.58 3.34 -1.80
C CYS A 88 18.73 3.13 -3.06
N ASP A 89 19.05 2.06 -3.80
CA ASP A 89 18.29 1.58 -4.96
C ASP A 89 17.52 0.29 -4.59
N GLY A 90 16.59 -0.12 -5.46
CA GLY A 90 15.78 -1.32 -5.22
C GLY A 90 14.87 -1.21 -4.00
N ALA A 91 14.41 -0.01 -3.67
CA ALA A 91 13.58 0.27 -2.51
C ALA A 91 12.21 -0.41 -2.60
N GLN A 92 11.86 -1.11 -1.52
CA GLN A 92 10.59 -1.75 -1.28
C GLN A 92 9.96 -1.15 -0.01
N TYR A 93 8.66 -0.91 -0.05
CA TYR A 93 7.95 -0.15 0.97
C TYR A 93 6.85 -1.00 1.59
N GLU A 94 6.84 -1.09 2.91
CA GLU A 94 5.77 -1.75 3.68
C GLU A 94 5.42 -0.88 4.89
N TYR A 95 4.13 -0.69 5.13
CA TYR A 95 3.65 -0.05 6.35
C TYR A 95 3.31 -1.13 7.37
N THR A 96 3.81 -1.02 8.60
CA THR A 96 3.62 -2.02 9.65
C THR A 96 3.30 -1.38 10.99
N LEU A 97 2.34 -1.93 11.73
CA LEU A 97 2.03 -1.55 13.10
C LEU A 97 3.13 -2.10 14.02
N THR A 98 3.92 -1.19 14.57
CA THR A 98 5.07 -1.51 15.43
C THR A 98 4.73 -1.23 16.89
N PRO A 99 4.75 -2.25 17.77
CA PRO A 99 4.62 -2.04 19.21
C PRO A 99 5.86 -1.31 19.76
N ALA A 100 5.80 -0.81 20.99
CA ALA A 100 6.89 0.00 21.54
C ALA A 100 8.23 -0.75 21.59
N GLU A 101 8.18 -2.03 21.89
CA GLU A 101 9.31 -2.96 21.96
C GLU A 101 9.96 -3.21 20.59
N GLY A 102 9.24 -2.95 19.50
CA GLY A 102 9.77 -3.05 18.14
C GLY A 102 10.36 -1.74 17.62
N LEU A 103 10.08 -0.60 18.26
CA LEU A 103 10.56 0.70 17.79
C LEU A 103 12.08 0.76 17.83
N PHE A 104 12.67 1.35 16.79
CA PHE A 104 14.12 1.48 16.64
C PHE A 104 14.84 0.14 16.83
N GLN A 105 14.30 -0.93 16.25
CA GLN A 105 14.83 -2.30 16.33
C GLN A 105 14.95 -2.80 17.80
N GLY A 106 14.07 -2.34 18.68
CA GLY A 106 14.02 -2.75 20.09
C GLY A 106 15.09 -2.14 20.98
N THR A 107 15.68 -1.02 20.55
CA THR A 107 16.73 -0.31 21.32
C THR A 107 16.20 0.66 22.36
N LEU A 108 14.87 0.79 22.51
CA LEU A 108 14.27 1.60 23.56
C LEU A 108 14.51 0.99 24.94
N ALA A 109 14.88 1.85 25.90
CA ALA A 109 15.02 1.42 27.29
C ALA A 109 13.68 0.95 27.85
N PRO A 110 13.64 -0.15 28.62
CA PRO A 110 12.42 -0.60 29.28
C PRO A 110 12.01 0.37 30.42
N PRO A 111 10.70 0.58 30.67
CA PRO A 111 9.57 0.13 29.86
C PRO A 111 9.50 0.87 28.52
N ALA A 112 9.41 0.12 27.41
CA ALA A 112 9.56 0.66 26.06
C ALA A 112 8.50 1.71 25.74
N GLU A 113 7.27 1.54 26.23
CA GLU A 113 6.17 2.48 26.05
C GLU A 113 6.46 3.82 26.72
N ARG A 114 7.11 3.82 27.88
CA ARG A 114 7.51 5.06 28.57
C ARG A 114 8.56 5.79 27.75
N SER A 115 9.57 5.07 27.26
CA SER A 115 10.61 5.63 26.38
C SER A 115 10.01 6.16 25.07
N ALA A 116 9.08 5.44 24.46
CA ALA A 116 8.35 5.89 23.27
C ALA A 116 7.58 7.19 23.53
N ARG A 117 6.88 7.30 24.67
CA ARG A 117 6.17 8.55 25.04
C ARG A 117 7.12 9.73 25.21
N GLN A 118 8.33 9.54 25.72
CA GLN A 118 9.35 10.60 25.81
C GLN A 118 9.81 11.11 24.44
N LEU A 119 9.71 10.26 23.40
CA LEU A 119 9.98 10.64 22.01
C LEU A 119 8.77 11.33 21.34
N GLY A 120 7.65 11.46 22.05
CA GLY A 120 6.42 12.09 21.55
C GLY A 120 5.42 11.12 20.93
N VAL A 121 5.62 9.80 21.07
CA VAL A 121 4.64 8.80 20.64
C VAL A 121 3.42 8.87 21.56
N ARG A 122 2.25 9.16 20.97
CA ARG A 122 0.99 9.32 21.74
C ARG A 122 0.16 8.05 21.77
N VAL A 123 0.16 7.32 20.67
CA VAL A 123 -0.65 6.11 20.44
C VAL A 123 0.27 4.96 20.04
N LEU A 124 -0.02 3.78 20.57
CA LEU A 124 0.67 2.54 20.29
C LEU A 124 -0.37 1.44 19.97
N PRO A 125 -0.05 0.48 19.08
CA PRO A 125 1.14 0.42 18.23
C PRO A 125 1.20 1.60 17.24
N LEU A 126 2.41 1.96 16.81
CA LEU A 126 2.65 3.07 15.90
C LEU A 126 2.79 2.56 14.47
N LEU A 127 2.25 3.27 13.48
CA LEU A 127 2.51 2.92 12.09
C LEU A 127 3.95 3.29 11.70
N SER A 128 4.70 2.32 11.20
CA SER A 128 6.06 2.52 10.67
C SER A 128 6.06 2.25 9.18
N LEU A 129 6.71 3.13 8.41
CA LEU A 129 7.08 2.84 7.04
C LEU A 129 8.46 2.16 7.05
N ARG A 130 8.48 0.86 6.72
CA ARG A 130 9.70 0.11 6.48
C ARG A 130 10.13 0.30 5.03
N VAL A 131 11.39 0.70 4.86
CA VAL A 131 12.05 0.77 3.57
C VAL A 131 13.16 -0.28 3.56
N THR A 132 13.02 -1.28 2.69
CA THR A 132 14.04 -2.31 2.45
C THR A 132 14.68 -2.03 1.10
N CYS A 133 16.00 -1.94 1.06
CA CYS A 133 16.75 -1.67 -0.16
C CYS A 133 18.17 -2.26 -0.08
N ASP A 134 18.96 -2.09 -1.15
CA ASP A 134 20.35 -2.56 -1.21
C ASP A 134 21.26 -1.96 -0.11
N GLY A 135 20.97 -0.74 0.33
CA GLY A 135 21.66 -0.05 1.42
C GLY A 135 21.23 -0.47 2.83
N GLY A 136 20.19 -1.29 2.98
CA GLY A 136 19.72 -1.80 4.28
C GLY A 136 18.23 -1.68 4.52
N VAL A 137 17.83 -1.72 5.80
CA VAL A 137 16.43 -1.60 6.24
C VAL A 137 16.29 -0.41 7.18
N PHE A 138 15.41 0.51 6.83
CA PHE A 138 15.15 1.72 7.58
C PHE A 138 13.66 1.83 7.94
N ASP A 139 13.37 2.00 9.22
CA ASP A 139 12.01 2.20 9.72
C ASP A 139 11.77 3.70 10.02
N TYR A 140 10.78 4.28 9.36
CA TYR A 140 10.27 5.63 9.60
C TYR A 140 8.98 5.53 10.43
N HIS A 141 9.09 5.80 11.73
CA HIS A 141 8.01 5.67 12.69
C HIS A 141 7.10 6.91 12.66
N LEU A 142 5.88 6.79 12.15
CA LEU A 142 4.99 7.93 11.83
C LEU A 142 4.22 8.42 13.07
N LEU A 143 4.64 9.56 13.62
CA LEU A 143 3.93 10.23 14.72
C LEU A 143 2.61 10.87 14.28
N SER A 144 2.53 11.25 13.00
CA SER A 144 1.36 11.75 12.30
C SER A 144 1.59 11.57 10.79
N PRO A 145 0.62 11.89 9.92
CA PRO A 145 0.89 11.92 8.48
C PRO A 145 2.08 12.81 8.11
N ASP A 146 2.34 13.90 8.83
CA ASP A 146 3.38 14.86 8.44
C ASP A 146 4.65 14.79 9.31
N GLN A 147 4.71 13.88 10.29
CA GLN A 147 5.84 13.78 11.22
C GLN A 147 6.26 12.33 11.43
N ALA A 148 7.57 12.08 11.39
CA ALA A 148 8.14 10.77 11.63
C ALA A 148 9.36 10.82 12.55
N LEU A 149 9.73 9.68 13.10
CA LEU A 149 11.00 9.43 13.77
C LEU A 149 11.81 8.41 12.99
N LEU A 150 13.13 8.59 12.93
CA LEU A 150 14.08 7.66 12.32
C LEU A 150 15.21 7.38 13.32
N GLY A 151 15.50 6.10 13.56
CA GLY A 151 16.71 5.71 14.29
C GLY A 151 17.87 5.55 13.33
N LEU A 152 18.99 6.21 13.62
CA LEU A 152 20.23 6.07 12.85
C LEU A 152 21.43 6.27 13.77
N ASP A 153 22.34 5.28 13.81
CA ASP A 153 23.58 5.27 14.60
C ASP A 153 23.37 5.74 16.06
N GLY A 154 22.43 5.08 16.74
CA GLY A 154 22.11 5.38 18.15
C GLY A 154 21.41 6.74 18.38
N THR A 155 21.02 7.44 17.32
CA THR A 155 20.39 8.76 17.39
C THR A 155 18.97 8.70 16.82
N VAL A 156 18.00 9.31 17.51
CA VAL A 156 16.65 9.50 16.98
C VAL A 156 16.59 10.84 16.25
N TRP A 157 16.14 10.83 15.01
CA TRP A 157 15.92 12.02 14.20
C TRP A 157 14.43 12.30 14.06
N ARG A 158 14.03 13.57 14.17
CA ARG A 158 12.68 14.00 13.81
C ARG A 158 12.63 14.35 12.34
N LEU A 159 11.64 13.87 11.61
CA LEU A 159 11.42 14.20 10.22
C LEU A 159 10.09 14.93 10.07
N GLN A 160 10.08 15.95 9.23
CA GLN A 160 8.89 16.68 8.84
C GLN A 160 8.65 16.48 7.35
N ARG A 161 7.46 16.02 6.99
CA ARG A 161 7.07 15.93 5.59
C ARG A 161 7.05 17.33 4.99
N ARG A 162 7.71 17.48 3.84
CA ARG A 162 7.53 18.65 2.96
C ARG A 162 6.27 18.44 2.14
N ALA A 163 5.58 19.52 1.79
CA ALA A 163 4.36 19.47 0.96
C ALA A 163 4.57 18.50 -0.21
N ALA A 164 3.88 17.36 -0.15
CA ALA A 164 3.88 16.36 -1.20
C ALA A 164 2.79 16.73 -2.21
N GLU A 165 3.01 16.41 -3.48
CA GLU A 165 1.94 16.48 -4.46
C GLU A 165 0.78 15.59 -4.01
N SER A 166 -0.44 16.11 -4.14
CA SER A 166 -1.64 15.36 -3.79
C SER A 166 -1.79 14.16 -4.73
N SER A 167 -1.43 12.97 -4.27
CA SER A 167 -1.63 11.71 -4.98
C SER A 167 -2.75 10.86 -4.36
N PRO A 168 -3.42 9.99 -5.14
CA PRO A 168 -4.43 9.09 -4.59
C PRO A 168 -3.83 8.07 -3.60
N GLU A 169 -2.59 7.63 -3.82
CA GLU A 169 -1.86 6.74 -2.91
C GLU A 169 -1.58 7.42 -1.56
N ALA A 170 -1.15 8.69 -1.58
CA ALA A 170 -0.92 9.47 -0.36
C ALA A 170 -2.22 9.63 0.45
N ALA A 171 -3.34 9.91 -0.23
CA ALA A 171 -4.65 10.03 0.42
C ALA A 171 -5.14 8.70 1.01
N LEU A 172 -4.89 7.57 0.33
CA LEU A 172 -5.20 6.24 0.86
C LEU A 172 -4.32 5.92 2.07
N ARG A 173 -3.02 6.20 2.01
CA ARG A 173 -2.11 6.02 3.15
C ARG A 173 -2.60 6.80 4.37
N ASP A 174 -2.98 8.06 4.20
CA ASP A 174 -3.44 8.89 5.31
C ASP A 174 -4.75 8.37 5.94
N LEU A 175 -5.69 7.84 5.11
CA LEU A 175 -6.87 7.14 5.62
C LEU A 175 -6.47 5.91 6.46
N LEU A 176 -5.59 5.07 5.91
CA LEU A 176 -5.14 3.84 6.56
C LEU A 176 -4.35 4.11 7.84
N TYR A 177 -3.56 5.18 7.87
CA TYR A 177 -2.90 5.67 9.08
C TYR A 177 -3.92 5.92 10.18
N VAL A 178 -4.94 6.76 9.92
CA VAL A 178 -5.97 7.08 10.90
C VAL A 178 -6.75 5.83 11.32
N HIS A 179 -7.00 4.93 10.37
CA HIS A 179 -7.74 3.70 10.61
C HIS A 179 -7.01 2.72 11.53
N LEU A 180 -5.78 2.34 11.17
CA LEU A 180 -5.03 1.25 11.82
C LEU A 180 -4.47 1.60 13.20
N VAL A 181 -4.18 2.88 13.46
CA VAL A 181 -3.64 3.32 14.77
C VAL A 181 -4.73 3.66 15.79
N HIS A 182 -6.01 3.55 15.42
CA HIS A 182 -7.15 3.80 16.32
C HIS A 182 -8.09 2.59 16.34
N ASP A 183 -9.22 2.74 17.04
CA ASP A 183 -10.32 1.78 16.95
C ASP A 183 -10.81 1.68 15.49
N MET A 184 -10.56 0.52 14.89
CA MET A 184 -10.90 0.12 13.52
C MET A 184 -12.36 -0.29 13.35
N GLY A 185 -13.12 -0.45 14.44
CA GLY A 185 -14.51 -0.87 14.38
C GLY A 185 -15.37 0.04 13.50
N PHE A 186 -16.28 -0.54 12.72
CA PHE A 186 -17.18 0.21 11.87
C PHE A 186 -18.33 0.85 12.66
N ASN A 187 -18.00 1.91 13.41
CA ASN A 187 -18.92 2.65 14.27
C ASN A 187 -18.87 4.17 13.98
N ARG A 188 -19.85 4.92 14.51
CA ARG A 188 -19.97 6.37 14.29
C ARG A 188 -18.71 7.14 14.69
N ALA A 189 -18.08 6.80 15.82
CA ALA A 189 -16.90 7.49 16.32
C ALA A 189 -15.68 7.25 15.42
N SER A 190 -15.48 6.01 14.99
CA SER A 190 -14.40 5.62 14.08
C SER A 190 -14.54 6.26 12.71
N VAL A 191 -15.76 6.30 12.16
CA VAL A 191 -16.02 6.98 10.88
C VAL A 191 -15.87 8.49 10.99
N ALA A 192 -16.26 9.11 12.12
CA ALA A 192 -16.09 10.54 12.33
C ALA A 192 -14.60 10.94 12.28
N ARG A 193 -13.70 10.15 12.87
CA ARG A 193 -12.24 10.37 12.78
C ARG A 193 -11.72 10.34 11.34
N LYS A 194 -12.31 9.49 10.49
CA LYS A 194 -11.92 9.33 9.09
C LYS A 194 -12.58 10.34 8.14
N ARG A 195 -13.52 11.17 8.62
CA ARG A 195 -14.39 12.00 7.76
C ARG A 195 -13.64 12.88 6.76
N SER A 196 -12.50 13.43 7.14
CA SER A 196 -11.64 14.27 6.28
C SER A 196 -11.01 13.51 5.12
N HIS A 197 -10.96 12.18 5.15
CA HIS A 197 -10.35 11.32 4.13
C HIS A 197 -11.40 10.68 3.20
N LEU A 198 -12.68 10.78 3.56
CA LEU A 198 -13.80 10.25 2.79
C LEU A 198 -14.38 11.32 1.86
N SER A 199 -14.87 10.90 0.70
CA SER A 199 -15.62 11.78 -0.20
C SER A 199 -16.92 12.24 0.49
N PRO A 200 -17.44 13.43 0.19
CA PRO A 200 -18.73 13.86 0.73
C PRO A 200 -19.86 12.87 0.44
N ALA A 201 -19.83 12.21 -0.72
CA ALA A 201 -20.84 11.24 -1.13
C ALA A 201 -20.78 9.95 -0.30
N LEU A 202 -19.60 9.33 -0.18
CA LEU A 202 -19.41 8.12 0.63
C LEU A 202 -19.77 8.40 2.10
N ALA A 203 -19.31 9.53 2.59
CA ALA A 203 -19.49 9.87 3.99
C ALA A 203 -20.96 10.22 4.31
N ARG A 204 -21.76 10.70 3.34
CA ARG A 204 -23.22 10.78 3.46
C ARG A 204 -23.87 9.39 3.46
N ALA A 205 -23.42 8.48 2.60
CA ALA A 205 -23.96 7.12 2.55
C ALA A 205 -23.73 6.37 3.88
N ILE A 206 -22.54 6.52 4.50
CA ILE A 206 -22.25 5.95 5.82
C ILE A 206 -23.13 6.56 6.90
N ALA A 207 -23.32 7.88 6.89
CA ALA A 207 -24.22 8.54 7.83
C ALA A 207 -25.66 8.03 7.70
N ALA A 208 -26.14 7.85 6.47
CA ALA A 208 -27.46 7.29 6.18
C ALA A 208 -27.59 5.85 6.67
N TYR A 209 -26.56 5.02 6.50
CA TYR A 209 -26.52 3.65 7.06
C TYR A 209 -26.73 3.65 8.57
N PHE A 210 -25.97 4.47 9.31
CA PHE A 210 -26.09 4.56 10.77
C PHE A 210 -27.38 5.23 11.26
N ALA A 211 -28.11 5.94 10.41
CA ALA A 211 -29.38 6.56 10.77
C ALA A 211 -30.57 5.58 10.66
N ARG A 212 -30.37 4.41 10.05
CA ARG A 212 -31.42 3.40 9.92
C ARG A 212 -31.74 2.78 11.28
N PRO A 213 -33.02 2.60 11.63
CA PRO A 213 -33.40 1.76 12.75
C PRO A 213 -32.83 0.36 12.56
N GLN A 214 -32.13 -0.16 13.56
CA GLN A 214 -31.73 -1.58 13.61
C GLN A 214 -32.39 -2.23 14.82
N PRO A 215 -33.08 -3.37 14.65
CA PRO A 215 -33.53 -4.17 15.78
C PRO A 215 -32.35 -4.56 16.67
N ALA A 216 -32.53 -4.43 17.99
CA ALA A 216 -31.46 -4.68 18.96
C ALA A 216 -30.86 -6.10 18.87
N ASP A 217 -31.66 -7.07 18.44
CA ASP A 217 -31.30 -8.49 18.40
C ASP A 217 -30.86 -8.98 17.02
N THR A 218 -30.66 -8.07 16.06
CA THR A 218 -30.21 -8.43 14.70
C THR A 218 -28.72 -8.17 14.53
N VAL A 219 -28.02 -9.14 13.94
CA VAL A 219 -26.63 -8.94 13.50
C VAL A 219 -26.61 -7.83 12.45
N PRO A 220 -25.76 -6.79 12.61
CA PRO A 220 -25.67 -5.73 11.62
C PRO A 220 -25.31 -6.27 10.24
N ALA A 221 -25.89 -5.67 9.19
CA ALA A 221 -25.61 -6.06 7.80
C ALA A 221 -24.12 -5.93 7.41
N ILE A 222 -23.37 -5.10 8.12
CA ILE A 222 -21.91 -5.01 8.03
C ILE A 222 -21.35 -5.60 9.31
N ASN A 223 -20.99 -6.88 9.24
CA ASN A 223 -20.38 -7.63 10.33
C ASN A 223 -18.89 -7.84 10.01
N GLY A 224 -18.05 -6.93 10.52
CA GLY A 224 -16.63 -6.85 10.20
C GLY A 224 -16.19 -5.42 9.92
N ASP A 225 -14.94 -5.27 9.50
CA ASP A 225 -14.40 -3.97 9.10
C ASP A 225 -14.44 -3.81 7.57
N PRO A 226 -15.31 -2.94 7.03
CA PRO A 226 -15.40 -2.77 5.60
C PRO A 226 -14.25 -1.92 5.03
N PHE A 227 -13.41 -1.29 5.86
CA PHE A 227 -12.24 -0.56 5.38
C PHE A 227 -11.10 -1.49 4.95
N THR A 228 -11.03 -2.68 5.54
CA THR A 228 -9.99 -3.68 5.28
C THR A 228 -10.53 -5.03 4.81
N ASP A 229 -11.85 -5.20 4.77
CA ASP A 229 -12.55 -6.47 4.46
C ASP A 229 -12.06 -7.63 5.33
N THR A 230 -11.95 -7.37 6.64
CA THR A 230 -11.34 -8.33 7.57
C THR A 230 -12.17 -8.52 8.84
N GLN A 231 -12.14 -9.75 9.36
CA GLN A 231 -12.57 -10.07 10.74
C GLN A 231 -11.43 -9.87 11.74
N GLU A 232 -10.21 -10.26 11.39
CA GLU A 232 -8.99 -9.99 12.15
C GLU A 232 -8.22 -8.83 11.51
N TYR A 233 -7.88 -7.83 12.32
CA TYR A 233 -7.27 -6.62 11.81
C TYR A 233 -5.86 -6.84 11.27
N PRO A 234 -5.53 -6.30 10.07
CA PRO A 234 -4.21 -6.43 9.51
C PRO A 234 -3.21 -5.60 10.32
N THR A 235 -2.00 -6.14 10.50
CA THR A 235 -0.89 -5.43 11.17
C THR A 235 0.07 -4.78 10.19
N ARG A 236 -0.10 -4.99 8.89
CA ARG A 236 0.75 -4.42 7.84
C ARG A 236 0.02 -4.26 6.52
N PHE A 237 0.54 -3.41 5.65
CA PHE A 237 0.03 -3.23 4.30
C PHE A 237 1.06 -2.67 3.32
N VAL A 238 0.81 -2.91 2.03
CA VAL A 238 1.55 -2.30 0.91
C VAL A 238 0.55 -1.57 0.02
N ILE A 239 0.85 -0.33 -0.33
CA ILE A 239 0.07 0.44 -1.30
C ILE A 239 0.60 0.12 -2.70
N GLY A 240 -0.30 -0.25 -3.60
CA GLY A 240 0.02 -0.49 -5.00
C GLY A 240 -0.17 0.76 -5.84
N ARG A 241 0.36 0.74 -7.07
CA ARG A 241 0.29 1.86 -8.00
C ARG A 241 -1.16 2.15 -8.38
N GLY A 242 -1.56 3.42 -8.24
CA GLY A 242 -2.86 3.89 -8.66
C GLY A 242 -2.99 3.99 -10.17
N VAL A 243 -4.17 3.68 -10.68
CA VAL A 243 -4.59 4.04 -12.03
C VAL A 243 -5.46 5.29 -11.92
N ILE A 244 -5.02 6.39 -12.53
CA ILE A 244 -5.73 7.68 -12.53
C ILE A 244 -6.46 7.84 -13.87
N ASP A 245 -7.75 8.18 -13.79
CA ASP A 245 -8.61 8.53 -14.92
C ASP A 245 -9.35 9.83 -14.59
N GLY A 246 -8.79 10.95 -15.08
CA GLY A 246 -9.27 12.30 -14.78
C GLY A 246 -9.32 12.59 -13.28
N GLU A 247 -10.50 12.91 -12.76
CA GLU A 247 -10.74 13.19 -11.33
C GLU A 247 -11.08 11.93 -10.52
N SER A 248 -10.81 10.74 -11.07
CA SER A 248 -11.01 9.44 -10.44
C SER A 248 -9.71 8.65 -10.39
N ALA A 249 -9.54 7.81 -9.39
CA ALA A 249 -8.41 6.89 -9.32
C ALA A 249 -8.84 5.56 -8.67
N GLN A 250 -8.14 4.48 -9.01
CA GLN A 250 -8.23 3.21 -8.32
C GLN A 250 -6.84 2.83 -7.80
N VAL A 251 -6.72 2.62 -6.48
CA VAL A 251 -5.47 2.26 -5.82
C VAL A 251 -5.68 0.92 -5.11
N PRO A 252 -4.98 -0.16 -5.50
CA PRO A 252 -4.98 -1.40 -4.75
C PRO A 252 -4.16 -1.25 -3.47
N VAL A 253 -4.62 -1.84 -2.37
CA VAL A 253 -3.83 -2.03 -1.15
C VAL A 253 -3.83 -3.51 -0.81
N ASN A 254 -2.64 -4.05 -0.59
CA ASN A 254 -2.46 -5.39 -0.06
C ASN A 254 -2.36 -5.30 1.47
N LEU A 255 -3.25 -6.00 2.17
CA LEU A 255 -3.39 -5.99 3.63
C LEU A 255 -2.97 -7.35 4.19
N GLY A 256 -2.05 -7.35 5.15
CA GLY A 256 -1.53 -8.57 5.78
C GLY A 256 -0.26 -9.12 5.12
N GLU A 257 0.11 -10.35 5.47
CA GLU A 257 1.28 -11.03 4.91
C GLU A 257 0.96 -11.72 3.58
N ALA A 258 1.95 -11.92 2.70
CA ALA A 258 1.74 -12.46 1.36
C ALA A 258 0.86 -13.74 1.26
N LYS A 259 0.88 -14.63 2.26
CA LYS A 259 0.05 -15.86 2.28
C LYS A 259 -1.41 -15.62 2.72
N GLN A 260 -1.67 -14.52 3.41
CA GLN A 260 -2.99 -14.14 3.95
C GLN A 260 -3.42 -12.75 3.42
N ALA A 261 -2.71 -12.27 2.41
CA ALA A 261 -2.84 -10.98 1.79
C ALA A 261 -4.25 -10.82 1.22
N ARG A 262 -4.99 -9.84 1.73
CA ARG A 262 -6.26 -9.41 1.14
C ARG A 262 -6.03 -8.15 0.34
N VAL A 263 -6.53 -8.12 -0.88
CA VAL A 263 -6.46 -6.92 -1.72
C VAL A 263 -7.76 -6.15 -1.60
N VAL A 264 -7.67 -4.88 -1.24
CA VAL A 264 -8.80 -3.95 -1.30
C VAL A 264 -8.47 -2.91 -2.36
N HIS A 265 -9.39 -2.67 -3.28
CA HIS A 265 -9.24 -1.63 -4.27
C HIS A 265 -9.97 -0.37 -3.84
N ALA A 266 -9.22 0.62 -3.38
CA ALA A 266 -9.77 1.91 -3.04
C ALA A 266 -10.10 2.69 -4.32
N VAL A 267 -11.35 3.14 -4.44
CA VAL A 267 -11.76 4.08 -5.48
C VAL A 267 -11.69 5.47 -4.86
N LEU A 268 -10.88 6.35 -5.44
CA LEU A 268 -10.73 7.73 -4.98
C LEU A 268 -11.31 8.71 -5.99
N ARG A 269 -11.83 9.82 -5.48
CA ARG A 269 -12.31 10.95 -6.28
C ARG A 269 -11.60 12.21 -5.82
N ARG A 270 -11.25 13.06 -6.78
CA ARG A 270 -10.68 14.37 -6.50
C ARG A 270 -11.81 15.36 -6.27
N VAL A 271 -11.85 15.92 -5.06
CA VAL A 271 -12.92 16.81 -4.58
C VAL A 271 -12.29 18.02 -3.90
N GLY A 272 -12.53 19.20 -4.44
CA GLY A 272 -11.91 20.44 -3.94
C GLY A 272 -10.37 20.39 -4.02
N GLY A 273 -9.84 19.81 -5.11
CA GLY A 273 -8.40 19.66 -5.34
C GLY A 273 -7.71 18.57 -4.51
N ARG A 274 -8.43 17.80 -3.69
CA ARG A 274 -7.89 16.73 -2.84
C ARG A 274 -8.47 15.37 -3.20
N TRP A 275 -7.64 14.35 -3.24
CA TRP A 275 -8.09 12.96 -3.34
C TRP A 275 -8.78 12.51 -2.05
N ARG A 276 -9.91 11.82 -2.19
CA ARG A 276 -10.69 11.28 -1.09
C ARG A 276 -11.22 9.91 -1.48
N VAL A 277 -11.24 8.97 -0.53
CA VAL A 277 -11.81 7.65 -0.76
C VAL A 277 -13.33 7.78 -0.96
N ASP A 278 -13.80 7.27 -2.10
CA ASP A 278 -15.17 7.34 -2.55
C ASP A 278 -15.87 5.98 -2.51
N ASP A 279 -15.15 4.88 -2.67
CA ASP A 279 -15.63 3.51 -2.48
C ASP A 279 -14.45 2.58 -2.15
N LEU A 280 -14.75 1.37 -1.67
CA LEU A 280 -13.80 0.28 -1.51
C LEU A 280 -14.39 -0.95 -2.19
N ARG A 281 -13.64 -1.55 -3.12
CA ARG A 281 -14.04 -2.76 -3.84
C ARG A 281 -13.22 -3.95 -3.34
N TYR A 282 -13.91 -5.06 -3.15
CA TYR A 282 -13.33 -6.30 -2.63
C TYR A 282 -13.25 -7.35 -3.74
N ASP A 283 -12.41 -8.37 -3.54
CA ASP A 283 -12.15 -9.39 -4.56
C ASP A 283 -13.38 -10.23 -4.93
N ASP A 284 -14.36 -10.34 -4.03
CA ASP A 284 -15.63 -11.04 -4.28
C ASP A 284 -16.68 -10.20 -5.04
N GLY A 285 -16.30 -9.01 -5.52
CA GLY A 285 -17.15 -8.11 -6.28
C GLY A 285 -18.12 -7.27 -5.45
N ARG A 286 -18.13 -7.42 -4.11
CA ARG A 286 -18.84 -6.48 -3.23
C ARG A 286 -18.08 -5.14 -3.18
N SER A 287 -18.78 -4.10 -2.71
CA SER A 287 -18.16 -2.81 -2.40
C SER A 287 -18.77 -2.18 -1.16
N LEU A 288 -18.02 -1.31 -0.48
CA LEU A 288 -18.51 -0.58 0.69
C LEU A 288 -19.80 0.17 0.34
N ARG A 289 -19.87 0.87 -0.80
CA ARG A 289 -21.10 1.55 -1.24
C ARG A 289 -22.29 0.60 -1.36
N ARG A 290 -22.08 -0.62 -1.86
CA ARG A 290 -23.15 -1.63 -1.96
C ARG A 290 -23.56 -2.14 -0.58
N LEU A 291 -22.60 -2.39 0.31
CA LEU A 291 -22.87 -2.79 1.71
C LEU A 291 -23.65 -1.72 2.49
N LEU A 292 -23.51 -0.45 2.11
CA LEU A 292 -24.24 0.67 2.71
C LEU A 292 -25.67 0.81 2.19
N GLN A 293 -26.09 0.13 1.13
CA GLN A 293 -27.46 0.18 0.64
C GLN A 293 -28.41 -0.65 1.52
N PRO A 294 -29.72 -0.35 1.53
CA PRO A 294 -30.70 -1.28 2.11
C PRO A 294 -30.64 -2.62 1.36
N GLN A 295 -30.73 -3.73 2.10
CA GLN A 295 -30.92 -5.06 1.53
C GLN A 295 -32.40 -5.33 1.27
#